data_AF-A0A449A9H8-F1
#
_entry.id   AF-A0A449A9H8-F1
#
_cell.length_a   1.000
_cell.length_b   1.000
_cell.length_c   1.000
_cell.angle_alpha   90.00
_cell.angle_beta   90.00
_cell.angle_gamma   90.00
#
_symmetry.space_group_name_H-M   'P 1'
#
loop_
_entity.id
_entity.type
_entity.pdbx_description
1 polymer ?
#
loop_
_entity_poly.entity_id
_entity_poly.type
_entity_poly.pdbx_seq_one_letter_code
_entity_poly.pdbx_strand_id
1 'polypeptide(L)'
;MSKTKIILASTLSVVAVGGVTTAAVVVTIKNKEKENKENKKTQSLTKIQNIAKPINNPKTNNQTNSETLSKNDFKKINEVIKNEYDKETQIINEYDQAVAKYWEEQEINKTIKSHYDEEADKINEYDKKVAEYYKDKQLNQDQELKNKWLVVESKWEKDAGIFVWKIKTSIENYSIIKDKKFKFGLELKKESISDDENWFQAYGPNQELGIFKEVSRDNKYVTLEVFSARLFDKYGETGSPAGDWVLFKVYEPNKQSVNLLKQSAQPITVKYEKKPSK
;
A
#
# COMPACT_ATOMS: atom_id res chain seq x y z
N MET A 1 -10.62 -14.09 -38.46
CA MET A 1 -11.06 -13.85 -37.06
C MET A 1 -9.85 -13.95 -36.15
N SER A 2 -9.28 -12.82 -35.74
CA SER A 2 -8.15 -12.80 -34.80
C SER A 2 -8.69 -12.86 -33.38
N LYS A 3 -8.30 -13.88 -32.61
CA LYS A 3 -8.68 -14.05 -31.21
C LYS A 3 -7.71 -13.24 -30.34
N THR A 4 -8.16 -12.10 -29.82
CA THR A 4 -7.39 -11.34 -28.83
C THR A 4 -7.48 -12.06 -27.48
N LYS A 5 -6.35 -12.56 -26.99
CA LYS A 5 -6.21 -13.09 -25.63
C LYS A 5 -5.91 -11.93 -24.70
N ILE A 6 -6.80 -11.66 -23.74
CA ILE A 6 -6.55 -10.75 -22.63
C ILE A 6 -5.88 -11.60 -21.53
N ILE A 7 -4.63 -11.28 -21.19
CA ILE A 7 -3.93 -11.87 -20.04
C ILE A 7 -4.17 -10.94 -18.86
N LEU A 8 -4.99 -11.39 -17.92
CA LEU A 8 -5.22 -10.74 -16.64
C LEU A 8 -3.99 -11.04 -15.75
N ALA A 9 -3.12 -10.05 -15.55
CA ALA A 9 -2.03 -10.16 -14.58
C ALA A 9 -2.56 -9.80 -13.19
N SER A 10 -2.89 -10.81 -12.40
CA SER A 10 -3.23 -10.67 -10.98
C SER A 10 -1.97 -10.27 -10.20
N THR A 11 -2.02 -9.10 -9.57
CA THR A 11 -0.99 -8.66 -8.62
C THR A 11 -1.10 -9.48 -7.34
N LEU A 12 0.01 -10.11 -6.96
CA LEU A 12 0.16 -10.90 -5.75
C LEU A 12 0.39 -9.94 -4.57
N SER A 13 -0.60 -9.76 -3.69
CA SER A 13 -0.44 -8.96 -2.48
C SER A 13 0.27 -9.79 -1.40
N VAL A 14 1.55 -9.52 -1.18
CA VAL A 14 2.30 -9.97 0.01
C VAL A 14 2.13 -8.92 1.09
N VAL A 15 1.41 -9.25 2.15
CA VAL A 15 1.30 -8.41 3.36
C VAL A 15 2.60 -8.56 4.16
N ALA A 16 3.49 -7.58 4.06
CA ALA A 16 4.58 -7.38 5.01
C ALA A 16 4.25 -6.15 5.87
N VAL A 17 4.08 -6.38 7.16
CA VAL A 17 3.85 -5.34 8.16
C VAL A 17 5.14 -4.53 8.33
N GLY A 18 5.18 -3.32 7.76
CA GLY A 18 6.26 -2.36 7.99
C GLY A 18 6.49 -1.40 6.83
N GLY A 19 5.91 -0.20 6.90
CA GLY A 19 6.26 0.95 6.06
C GLY A 19 5.63 0.96 4.67
N VAL A 20 4.52 1.69 4.51
CA VAL A 20 3.88 1.88 3.20
C VAL A 20 4.65 2.95 2.43
N THR A 21 5.58 2.52 1.56
CA THR A 21 6.06 3.34 0.45
C THR A 21 5.15 3.09 -0.75
N THR A 22 4.35 4.09 -1.13
CA THR A 22 3.55 4.09 -2.37
C THR A 22 4.48 4.16 -3.58
N ALA A 23 4.56 3.07 -4.36
CA ALA A 23 5.22 3.08 -5.66
C ALA A 23 4.21 3.47 -6.75
N ALA A 24 4.44 4.60 -7.42
CA ALA A 24 3.68 4.98 -8.61
C ALA A 24 4.17 4.15 -9.81
N VAL A 25 3.29 3.33 -10.40
CA VAL A 25 3.58 2.62 -11.65
C VAL A 25 3.17 3.50 -12.82
N VAL A 26 4.17 4.07 -13.51
CA VAL A 26 3.97 4.78 -14.78
C VAL A 26 3.95 3.75 -15.91
N VAL A 27 2.78 3.47 -16.47
CA VAL A 27 2.66 2.65 -17.69
C VAL A 27 3.06 3.52 -18.88
N THR A 28 4.29 3.34 -19.37
CA THR A 28 4.73 3.92 -20.65
C THR A 28 4.22 3.04 -21.78
N ILE A 29 3.20 3.50 -22.52
CA ILE A 29 2.80 2.88 -23.77
C ILE A 29 3.87 3.22 -24.82
N LYS A 30 4.80 2.29 -25.07
CA LYS A 30 5.70 2.35 -26.22
C LYS A 30 4.89 2.12 -27.49
N ASN A 31 4.55 3.20 -28.21
CA ASN A 31 4.16 3.10 -29.61
C ASN A 31 5.35 2.55 -30.41
N LYS A 32 5.19 1.34 -30.95
CA LYS A 32 6.11 0.82 -31.97
C LYS A 32 6.00 1.69 -33.21
N GLU A 33 7.15 2.17 -33.66
CA GLU A 33 7.38 2.87 -34.93
C GLU A 33 6.58 2.23 -36.06
N LYS A 34 5.80 3.05 -36.78
CA LYS A 34 5.44 2.76 -38.17
C LYS A 34 6.37 3.57 -39.05
N GLU A 35 7.26 2.85 -39.72
CA GLU A 35 8.11 3.32 -40.81
C GLU A 35 7.30 4.13 -41.83
N ASN A 36 7.87 5.28 -42.21
CA ASN A 36 7.53 6.04 -43.39
C ASN A 36 7.60 5.14 -44.65
N LYS A 37 6.44 4.86 -45.26
CA LYS A 37 6.34 4.55 -46.69
C LYS A 37 5.32 5.48 -47.34
N GLU A 38 5.67 6.75 -47.40
CA GLU A 38 4.99 7.74 -48.23
C GLU A 38 5.92 8.14 -49.38
N ASN A 39 5.91 7.35 -50.45
CA ASN A 39 6.42 7.78 -51.74
C ASN A 39 5.79 6.96 -52.88
N LYS A 40 4.49 7.16 -53.11
CA LYS A 40 3.81 6.59 -54.31
C LYS A 40 2.47 7.24 -54.70
N LYS A 41 2.23 8.51 -54.34
CA LYS A 41 0.97 9.20 -54.70
C LYS A 41 1.12 10.45 -55.58
N THR A 42 2.32 10.76 -56.07
CA THR A 42 2.58 11.93 -56.94
C THR A 42 2.76 11.57 -58.42
N GLN A 43 2.46 10.32 -58.83
CA GLN A 43 2.73 9.84 -60.19
C GLN A 43 1.50 9.79 -61.12
N SER A 44 0.28 10.07 -60.63
CA SER A 44 -0.92 10.07 -61.49
C SER A 44 -1.21 11.44 -62.13
N LEU A 45 -0.91 12.55 -61.44
CA LEU A 45 -1.17 13.92 -61.92
C LEU A 45 -0.29 14.33 -63.11
N THR A 46 0.86 13.69 -63.31
CA THR A 46 1.80 13.99 -64.41
C THR A 46 1.31 13.52 -65.78
N LYS A 47 0.30 12.63 -65.84
CA LYS A 47 -0.27 12.17 -67.14
C LYS A 47 -1.29 13.14 -67.73
N ILE A 48 -1.99 13.91 -66.90
CA ILE A 48 -3.01 14.87 -67.39
C ILE A 48 -2.34 16.19 -67.82
N GLN A 49 -1.25 16.60 -67.15
CA GLN A 49 -0.48 17.79 -67.53
C GLN A 49 0.24 17.67 -68.89
N ASN A 50 0.43 16.46 -69.42
CA ASN A 50 1.03 16.26 -70.75
C ASN A 50 0.03 16.41 -71.91
N ILE A 51 -1.28 16.49 -71.64
CA ILE A 51 -2.32 16.67 -72.67
C ILE A 51 -2.69 18.15 -72.83
N ALA A 52 -2.40 19.00 -71.84
CA ALA A 52 -2.61 20.44 -71.89
C ALA A 52 -1.29 21.20 -71.71
N LYS A 53 -0.39 21.16 -72.71
CA LYS A 53 0.72 22.12 -72.79
C LYS A 53 0.19 23.46 -73.36
N PRO A 54 0.47 24.62 -72.74
CA PRO A 54 0.22 25.91 -73.36
C PRO A 54 1.16 26.12 -74.55
N ILE A 55 0.59 26.58 -75.67
CA ILE A 55 1.28 26.95 -76.90
C ILE A 55 2.10 28.22 -76.64
N ASN A 56 3.41 28.06 -76.37
CA ASN A 56 4.35 29.17 -76.47
C ASN A 56 4.66 29.41 -77.95
N ASN A 57 4.22 30.56 -78.46
CA ASN A 57 4.57 31.02 -79.79
C ASN A 57 6.03 31.52 -79.76
N PRO A 58 6.89 31.06 -80.70
CA PRO A 58 7.40 32.05 -81.64
C PRO A 58 7.46 31.54 -83.09
N LYS A 59 6.95 32.38 -83.99
CA LYS A 59 7.05 32.39 -85.45
C LYS A 59 8.05 31.40 -86.07
N THR A 60 7.53 30.46 -86.85
CA THR A 60 8.08 30.09 -88.18
C THR A 60 6.97 29.44 -89.01
N ASN A 61 6.95 29.79 -90.29
CA ASN A 61 6.02 29.31 -91.30
C ASN A 61 6.22 27.81 -91.53
N ASN A 62 5.17 27.00 -91.33
CA ASN A 62 4.86 25.80 -92.11
C ASN A 62 3.54 25.19 -91.63
N GLN A 63 2.70 24.81 -92.59
CA GLN A 63 1.52 23.96 -92.42
C GLN A 63 1.77 22.85 -91.39
N THR A 64 0.90 22.76 -90.39
CA THR A 64 0.70 21.52 -89.64
C THR A 64 -0.78 21.39 -89.33
N ASN A 65 -1.31 20.23 -89.69
CA ASN A 65 -2.72 19.89 -89.61
C ASN A 65 -3.31 20.24 -88.25
N SER A 66 -4.51 20.83 -88.24
CA SER A 66 -5.41 20.74 -87.10
C SER A 66 -5.74 19.25 -86.94
N GLU A 67 -4.99 18.55 -86.08
CA GLU A 67 -5.43 17.25 -85.59
C GLU A 67 -6.73 17.49 -84.85
N THR A 68 -7.83 17.28 -85.57
CA THR A 68 -9.16 17.25 -85.01
C THR A 68 -9.17 16.10 -84.02
N LEU A 69 -9.15 16.43 -82.72
CA LEU A 69 -9.37 15.48 -81.63
C LEU A 69 -10.52 14.57 -82.03
N SER A 70 -10.22 13.29 -82.23
CA SER A 70 -11.21 12.37 -82.71
C SER A 70 -12.27 12.19 -81.62
N LYS A 71 -13.50 11.84 -81.99
CA LYS A 71 -14.55 11.50 -81.01
C LYS A 71 -14.08 10.45 -79.99
N ASN A 72 -13.11 9.60 -80.35
CA ASN A 72 -12.52 8.59 -79.46
C ASN A 72 -11.61 9.21 -78.39
N ASP A 73 -10.92 10.31 -78.67
CA ASP A 73 -10.04 10.98 -77.70
C ASP A 73 -10.85 11.68 -76.61
N PHE A 74 -11.97 12.31 -76.98
CA PHE A 74 -12.92 12.88 -76.02
C PHE A 74 -13.55 11.81 -75.11
N LYS A 75 -13.89 10.64 -75.67
CA LYS A 75 -14.42 9.52 -74.88
C LYS A 75 -13.39 9.05 -73.84
N LYS A 76 -12.13 8.92 -74.24
CA LYS A 76 -11.03 8.50 -73.36
C LYS A 76 -10.77 9.51 -72.23
N ILE A 77 -10.81 10.81 -72.54
CA ILE A 77 -10.66 11.88 -71.55
C ILE A 77 -11.82 11.84 -70.53
N ASN A 78 -13.07 11.70 -70.98
CA ASN A 78 -14.22 11.61 -70.10
C ASN A 78 -14.18 10.36 -69.20
N GLU A 79 -13.73 9.21 -69.73
CA GLU A 79 -13.54 8.00 -68.92
C GLU A 79 -12.45 8.19 -67.85
N VAL A 80 -11.35 8.87 -68.16
CA VAL A 80 -10.29 9.18 -67.19
C VAL A 80 -10.80 10.13 -66.10
N ILE A 81 -11.53 11.19 -66.47
CA ILE A 81 -12.11 12.14 -65.51
C ILE A 81 -13.11 11.44 -64.59
N LYS A 82 -14.00 10.62 -65.15
CA LYS A 82 -14.99 9.86 -64.37
C LYS A 82 -14.30 8.90 -63.39
N ASN A 83 -13.29 8.16 -63.83
CA ASN A 83 -12.54 7.24 -62.97
C ASN A 83 -11.80 7.97 -61.83
N GLU A 84 -11.29 9.18 -62.06
CA GLU A 84 -10.62 9.94 -61.01
C GLU A 84 -11.64 10.52 -60.01
N TYR A 85 -12.78 10.99 -60.49
CA TYR A 85 -13.90 11.44 -59.64
C TYR A 85 -14.47 10.29 -58.78
N ASP A 86 -14.62 9.10 -59.36
CA ASP A 86 -15.08 7.90 -58.64
C ASP A 86 -14.07 7.51 -57.53
N LYS A 87 -12.75 7.63 -57.79
CA LYS A 87 -11.72 7.40 -56.77
C LYS A 87 -11.74 8.45 -55.65
N GLU A 88 -11.90 9.73 -55.99
CA GLU A 88 -11.99 10.80 -54.99
C GLU A 88 -13.22 10.59 -54.10
N THR A 89 -14.35 10.20 -54.70
CA THR A 89 -15.58 9.85 -53.97
C THR A 89 -15.36 8.65 -53.05
N GLN A 90 -14.65 7.62 -53.50
CA GLN A 90 -14.29 6.48 -52.66
C GLN A 90 -13.42 6.90 -51.47
N ILE A 91 -12.41 7.75 -51.68
CA ILE A 91 -11.52 8.25 -50.62
C ILE A 91 -12.31 9.05 -49.57
N ILE A 92 -13.25 9.89 -50.01
CA ILE A 92 -14.12 10.67 -49.10
C ILE A 92 -14.98 9.73 -48.26
N ASN A 93 -15.60 8.73 -48.88
CA ASN A 93 -16.42 7.74 -48.17
C ASN A 93 -15.60 6.92 -47.15
N GLU A 94 -14.37 6.53 -47.50
CA GLU A 94 -13.46 5.83 -46.59
C GLU A 94 -13.07 6.72 -45.39
N TYR A 95 -12.85 8.02 -45.63
CA TYR A 95 -12.55 8.99 -44.58
C TYR A 95 -13.74 9.21 -43.64
N ASP A 96 -14.93 9.40 -44.17
CA ASP A 96 -16.15 9.59 -43.36
C ASP A 96 -16.44 8.36 -42.49
N GLN A 97 -16.24 7.16 -43.01
CA GLN A 97 -16.33 5.91 -42.23
C GLN A 97 -15.28 5.84 -41.11
N ALA A 98 -14.04 6.26 -41.39
CA ALA A 98 -12.98 6.27 -40.38
C ALA A 98 -13.26 7.28 -39.26
N VAL A 99 -13.80 8.46 -39.60
CA VAL A 99 -14.20 9.49 -38.63
C VAL A 99 -15.37 9.00 -37.78
N ALA A 100 -16.40 8.40 -38.38
CA ALA A 100 -17.52 7.82 -37.63
C ALA A 100 -17.04 6.79 -36.61
N LYS A 101 -16.17 5.86 -37.04
CA LYS A 101 -15.59 4.84 -36.17
C LYS A 101 -14.76 5.43 -35.03
N TYR A 102 -13.98 6.48 -35.30
CA TYR A 102 -13.21 7.16 -34.26
C TYR A 102 -14.11 7.72 -33.15
N TRP A 103 -15.24 8.34 -33.51
CA TRP A 103 -16.17 8.88 -32.52
C TRP A 103 -16.88 7.79 -31.70
N GLU A 104 -17.26 6.68 -32.33
CA GLU A 104 -17.77 5.50 -31.61
C GLU A 104 -16.76 4.97 -30.59
N GLU A 105 -15.48 4.86 -30.97
CA GLU A 105 -14.41 4.44 -30.06
C GLU A 105 -14.22 5.42 -28.88
N GLN A 106 -14.42 6.73 -29.08
CA GLN A 106 -14.36 7.71 -28.00
C GLN A 106 -15.51 7.56 -27.00
N GLU A 107 -16.73 7.28 -27.46
CA GLU A 107 -17.88 7.05 -26.56
C GLU A 107 -17.71 5.76 -25.75
N ILE A 108 -17.20 4.70 -26.38
CA ILE A 108 -16.86 3.45 -25.69
C ILE A 108 -15.79 3.71 -24.62
N ASN A 109 -14.73 4.45 -24.94
CA ASN A 109 -13.66 4.76 -23.99
C ASN A 109 -14.15 5.58 -22.79
N LYS A 110 -15.07 6.54 -22.99
CA LYS A 110 -15.71 7.28 -21.89
C LYS A 110 -16.49 6.35 -20.97
N THR A 111 -17.25 5.41 -21.55
CA THR A 111 -18.07 4.44 -20.80
C THR A 111 -17.19 3.46 -20.02
N ILE A 112 -16.11 2.98 -20.63
CA ILE A 112 -15.13 2.12 -19.95
C ILE A 112 -14.48 2.86 -18.78
N LYS A 113 -14.09 4.13 -18.98
CA LYS A 113 -13.47 4.94 -17.93
C LYS A 113 -14.42 5.15 -16.75
N SER A 114 -15.68 5.49 -16.98
CA SER A 114 -16.66 5.64 -15.90
C SER A 114 -16.89 4.34 -15.13
N HIS A 115 -16.86 3.19 -15.82
CA HIS A 115 -16.98 1.89 -15.15
C HIS A 115 -15.78 1.60 -14.24
N TYR A 116 -14.56 1.90 -14.69
CA TYR A 116 -13.36 1.78 -13.85
C TYR A 116 -13.39 2.71 -12.64
N ASP A 117 -13.85 3.95 -12.81
CA ASP A 117 -13.97 4.90 -11.71
C ASP A 117 -14.99 4.40 -10.66
N GLU A 118 -16.14 3.87 -11.09
CA GLU A 118 -17.14 3.25 -10.19
C GLU A 118 -16.61 2.00 -9.47
N GLU A 119 -15.82 1.15 -10.14
CA GLU A 119 -15.19 0.00 -9.49
C GLU A 119 -14.12 0.43 -8.48
N ALA A 120 -13.34 1.45 -8.78
CA ALA A 120 -12.34 2.00 -7.86
C ALA A 120 -12.99 2.55 -6.58
N ASP A 121 -14.12 3.25 -6.71
CA ASP A 121 -14.90 3.75 -5.56
C ASP A 121 -15.43 2.59 -4.69
N LYS A 122 -15.92 1.51 -5.31
CA LYS A 122 -16.37 0.31 -4.57
C LYS A 122 -15.23 -0.38 -3.83
N ILE A 123 -14.05 -0.47 -4.45
CA ILE A 123 -12.84 -1.03 -3.82
C ILE A 123 -12.44 -0.18 -2.61
N ASN A 124 -12.41 1.15 -2.75
CA ASN A 124 -12.10 2.06 -1.65
C ASN A 124 -13.11 1.95 -0.49
N GLU A 125 -14.41 1.81 -0.80
CA GLU A 125 -15.44 1.60 0.23
C GLU A 125 -15.24 0.27 0.96
N TYR A 126 -14.89 -0.80 0.24
CA TYR A 126 -14.62 -2.11 0.83
C TYR A 126 -13.38 -2.06 1.75
N ASP A 127 -12.28 -1.47 1.29
CA ASP A 127 -11.06 -1.33 2.08
C ASP A 127 -11.31 -0.54 3.37
N LYS A 128 -12.13 0.51 3.31
CA LYS A 128 -12.55 1.27 4.49
C LYS A 128 -13.35 0.41 5.48
N LYS A 129 -14.33 -0.38 5.00
CA LYS A 129 -15.12 -1.28 5.85
C LYS A 129 -14.26 -2.36 6.50
N VAL A 130 -13.29 -2.90 5.76
CA VAL A 130 -12.33 -3.89 6.29
C VAL A 130 -11.46 -3.26 7.39
N ALA A 131 -10.96 -2.05 7.18
CA ALA A 131 -10.18 -1.34 8.19
C ALA A 131 -10.99 -1.05 9.47
N GLU A 132 -12.25 -0.61 9.33
CA GLU A 132 -13.17 -0.41 10.46
C GLU A 132 -13.43 -1.72 11.22
N TYR A 133 -13.70 -2.82 10.52
CA TYR A 133 -13.90 -4.14 11.15
C TYR A 133 -12.70 -4.59 12.00
N TYR A 134 -11.48 -4.46 11.47
CA TYR A 134 -10.28 -4.84 12.23
C TYR A 134 -10.02 -3.92 13.42
N LYS A 135 -10.31 -2.61 13.28
CA LYS A 135 -10.21 -1.64 14.37
C LYS A 135 -11.18 -1.99 15.50
N ASP A 136 -12.43 -2.31 15.18
CA ASP A 136 -13.45 -2.71 16.16
C ASP A 136 -13.09 -4.03 16.84
N LYS A 137 -12.61 -5.01 16.07
CA LYS A 137 -12.15 -6.29 16.62
C LYS A 137 -10.99 -6.10 17.60
N GLN A 138 -10.05 -5.21 17.29
CA GLN A 138 -8.91 -4.91 18.16
C GLN A 138 -9.34 -4.12 19.40
N LEU A 139 -10.27 -3.16 19.27
CA LEU A 139 -10.84 -2.43 20.39
C LEU A 139 -11.57 -3.37 21.36
N ASN A 140 -12.32 -4.35 20.84
CA ASN A 140 -13.00 -5.36 21.65
C ASN A 140 -12.00 -6.24 22.40
N GLN A 141 -10.93 -6.70 21.74
CA GLN A 141 -9.87 -7.48 22.40
C GLN A 141 -9.16 -6.68 23.51
N ASP A 142 -8.92 -5.39 23.29
CA ASP A 142 -8.29 -4.52 24.29
C ASP A 142 -9.20 -4.30 25.51
N GLN A 143 -10.51 -4.19 25.29
CA GLN A 143 -11.49 -4.14 26.38
C GLN A 143 -11.59 -5.48 27.13
N GLU A 144 -11.50 -6.61 26.43
CA GLU A 144 -11.54 -7.94 27.05
C GLU A 144 -10.34 -8.20 27.98
N LEU A 145 -9.16 -7.70 27.63
CA LEU A 145 -7.93 -7.89 28.43
C LEU A 145 -7.77 -6.88 29.58
N LYS A 146 -8.47 -5.74 29.51
CA LYS A 146 -8.34 -4.65 30.50
C LYS A 146 -8.73 -5.10 31.91
N ASN A 147 -7.91 -4.74 32.90
CA ASN A 147 -8.14 -4.96 34.33
C ASN A 147 -8.36 -6.45 34.72
N LYS A 148 -7.72 -7.39 34.03
CA LYS A 148 -7.91 -8.83 34.28
C LYS A 148 -6.79 -9.49 35.07
N TRP A 149 -5.66 -8.84 35.26
CA TRP A 149 -4.49 -9.42 35.92
C TRP A 149 -4.45 -9.02 37.38
N LEU A 150 -4.24 -9.98 38.26
CA LEU A 150 -4.16 -9.76 39.70
C LEU A 150 -2.74 -10.01 40.18
N VAL A 151 -2.10 -9.00 40.76
CA VAL A 151 -0.83 -9.19 41.46
C VAL A 151 -1.11 -9.89 42.79
N VAL A 152 -0.56 -11.09 42.96
CA VAL A 152 -0.75 -11.92 44.16
C VAL A 152 0.48 -11.89 45.08
N GLU A 153 1.64 -11.52 44.55
CA GLU A 153 2.87 -11.39 45.32
C GLU A 153 3.74 -10.27 44.72
N SER A 154 4.40 -9.52 45.59
CA SER A 154 5.32 -8.43 45.25
C SER A 154 6.56 -8.57 46.14
N LYS A 155 7.75 -8.61 45.56
CA LYS A 155 9.01 -8.76 46.30
C LYS A 155 10.11 -7.91 45.68
N TRP A 156 11.01 -7.41 46.51
CA TRP A 156 12.29 -6.86 46.08
C TRP A 156 13.41 -7.88 46.34
N GLU A 157 14.06 -8.34 45.29
CA GLU A 157 15.25 -9.20 45.38
C GLU A 157 16.49 -8.32 45.47
N LYS A 158 16.88 -8.02 46.69
CA LYS A 158 17.92 -7.05 47.04
C LYS A 158 19.27 -7.33 46.39
N ASP A 159 19.72 -8.58 46.37
CA ASP A 159 21.03 -8.92 45.83
C ASP A 159 21.08 -8.83 44.30
N ALA A 160 19.97 -9.11 43.63
CA ALA A 160 19.83 -8.93 42.19
C ALA A 160 19.45 -7.49 41.81
N GLY A 161 18.95 -6.70 42.77
CA GLY A 161 18.49 -5.35 42.54
C GLY A 161 17.24 -5.27 41.66
N ILE A 162 16.34 -6.25 41.72
CA ILE A 162 15.13 -6.30 40.88
C ILE A 162 13.86 -6.41 41.70
N PHE A 163 12.76 -5.90 41.14
CA PHE A 163 11.43 -6.23 41.61
C PHE A 163 10.94 -7.51 40.95
N VAL A 164 10.25 -8.32 41.75
CA VAL A 164 9.63 -9.57 41.35
C VAL A 164 8.16 -9.49 41.67
N TRP A 165 7.32 -9.85 40.69
CA TRP A 165 5.88 -9.94 40.90
C TRP A 165 5.36 -11.29 40.45
N LYS A 166 4.39 -11.82 41.20
CA LYS A 166 3.55 -12.93 40.73
C LYS A 166 2.19 -12.40 40.34
N ILE A 167 1.81 -12.67 39.10
CA ILE A 167 0.59 -12.18 38.47
C ILE A 167 -0.29 -13.37 38.12
N LYS A 168 -1.50 -13.38 38.67
CA LYS A 168 -2.54 -14.35 38.36
C LYS A 168 -3.46 -13.83 37.27
N THR A 169 -3.74 -14.65 36.26
CA THR A 169 -4.69 -14.35 35.18
C THR A 169 -5.42 -15.63 34.74
N SER A 170 -6.49 -15.52 33.94
CA SER A 170 -7.19 -16.70 33.41
C SER A 170 -6.38 -17.39 32.31
N ILE A 171 -6.64 -18.68 32.07
CA ILE A 171 -5.99 -19.42 30.96
C ILE A 171 -6.33 -18.79 29.60
N GLU A 172 -7.57 -18.34 29.43
CA GLU A 172 -8.03 -17.66 28.21
C GLU A 172 -7.19 -16.41 27.95
N ASN A 173 -7.04 -15.54 28.96
CA ASN A 173 -6.21 -14.34 28.84
C ASN A 173 -4.75 -14.69 28.59
N TYR A 174 -4.22 -15.68 29.31
CA TYR A 174 -2.84 -16.13 29.13
C TYR A 174 -2.56 -16.54 27.68
N SER A 175 -3.48 -17.27 27.06
CA SER A 175 -3.34 -17.74 25.68
C SER A 175 -3.23 -16.59 24.66
N ILE A 176 -3.78 -15.42 24.98
CA ILE A 176 -3.73 -14.21 24.14
C ILE A 176 -2.42 -13.43 24.34
N ILE A 177 -1.80 -13.53 25.53
CA ILE A 177 -0.70 -12.65 25.96
C ILE A 177 0.66 -13.33 26.00
N LYS A 178 0.72 -14.66 26.01
CA LYS A 178 1.93 -15.45 26.29
C LYS A 178 3.12 -15.12 25.36
N ASP A 179 2.83 -14.67 24.14
CA ASP A 179 3.83 -14.36 23.11
C ASP A 179 4.03 -12.84 22.93
N LYS A 180 3.49 -12.02 23.83
CA LYS A 180 3.54 -10.55 23.75
C LYS A 180 4.57 -9.96 24.72
N LYS A 181 4.99 -8.74 24.43
CA LYS A 181 5.86 -7.92 25.29
C LYS A 181 5.04 -6.95 26.11
N PHE A 182 5.53 -6.66 27.32
CA PHE A 182 4.85 -5.76 28.25
C PHE A 182 5.82 -4.78 28.89
N LYS A 183 5.33 -3.56 29.08
CA LYS A 183 5.89 -2.54 29.96
C LYS A 183 5.08 -2.47 31.24
N PHE A 184 5.67 -1.83 32.24
CA PHE A 184 4.98 -1.52 33.48
C PHE A 184 5.20 -0.06 33.90
N GLY A 185 4.33 0.42 34.77
CA GLY A 185 4.53 1.70 35.46
C GLY A 185 4.78 1.48 36.93
N LEU A 186 5.74 2.24 37.45
CA LEU A 186 6.07 2.30 38.87
C LEU A 186 5.74 3.67 39.43
N GLU A 187 5.22 3.66 40.65
CA GLU A 187 5.05 4.85 41.46
C GLU A 187 5.96 4.78 42.68
N LEU A 188 6.53 5.93 43.04
CA LEU A 188 7.23 6.15 44.30
C LEU A 188 6.63 7.39 44.94
N LYS A 189 6.22 7.32 46.21
CA LYS A 189 5.58 8.46 46.92
C LYS A 189 4.38 9.06 46.16
N LYS A 190 3.63 8.24 45.43
CA LYS A 190 2.51 8.64 44.55
C LYS A 190 2.90 9.47 43.33
N GLU A 191 4.19 9.54 42.99
CA GLU A 191 4.67 10.10 41.74
C GLU A 191 5.03 8.97 40.78
N SER A 192 4.48 9.03 39.56
CA SER A 192 4.82 8.06 38.52
C SER A 192 6.25 8.30 38.03
N ILE A 193 7.03 7.24 37.96
CA ILE A 193 8.36 7.24 37.38
C ILE A 193 8.23 7.02 35.87
N SER A 194 9.12 7.61 35.06
CA SER A 194 9.12 7.42 33.61
C SER A 194 9.09 5.93 33.24
N ASP A 195 8.24 5.58 32.26
CA ASP A 195 8.05 4.22 31.79
C ASP A 195 9.06 3.80 30.71
N ASP A 196 9.96 4.69 30.29
CA ASP A 196 10.85 4.44 29.14
C ASP A 196 11.74 3.21 29.36
N GLU A 197 12.20 3.02 30.60
CA GLU A 197 13.07 1.94 31.05
C GLU A 197 12.34 0.80 31.78
N ASN A 198 11.02 0.92 31.98
CA ASN A 198 10.24 -0.02 32.78
C ASN A 198 9.75 -1.22 31.95
N TRP A 199 10.69 -2.10 31.60
CA TRP A 199 10.45 -3.36 30.90
C TRP A 199 10.58 -4.56 31.82
N PHE A 200 9.86 -5.64 31.52
CA PHE A 200 10.12 -6.92 32.17
C PHE A 200 11.35 -7.61 31.58
N GLN A 201 12.17 -8.20 32.45
CA GLN A 201 13.34 -8.99 32.05
C GLN A 201 12.92 -10.33 31.45
N ALA A 202 13.67 -10.82 30.47
CA ALA A 202 13.52 -12.18 29.95
C ALA A 202 14.00 -13.23 30.97
N TYR A 203 13.36 -14.40 30.99
CA TYR A 203 13.74 -15.50 31.88
C TYR A 203 14.90 -16.36 31.39
N GLY A 204 15.36 -16.18 30.15
CA GLY A 204 16.44 -16.97 29.58
C GLY A 204 17.18 -16.29 28.42
N PRO A 205 18.38 -16.79 28.07
CA PRO A 205 19.28 -16.14 27.10
C PRO A 205 18.73 -16.08 25.68
N ASN A 206 17.72 -16.90 25.35
CA ASN A 206 17.09 -16.97 24.03
C ASN A 206 15.64 -16.47 24.03
N GLN A 207 15.20 -15.82 25.11
CA GLN A 207 13.85 -15.26 25.21
C GLN A 207 13.92 -13.75 24.99
N GLU A 208 12.99 -13.22 24.18
CA GLU A 208 12.84 -11.77 24.07
C GLU A 208 12.38 -11.18 25.42
N LEU A 209 12.63 -9.89 25.65
CA LEU A 209 12.14 -9.17 26.84
C LEU A 209 10.63 -9.38 27.01
N GLY A 210 10.21 -9.91 28.16
CA GLY A 210 8.80 -10.04 28.52
C GLY A 210 8.18 -11.45 28.45
N ILE A 211 8.94 -12.53 28.52
CA ILE A 211 8.32 -13.87 28.62
C ILE A 211 8.16 -14.26 30.08
N PHE A 212 6.90 -14.31 30.53
CA PHE A 212 6.49 -14.78 31.84
C PHE A 212 7.04 -16.18 32.15
N LYS A 213 7.50 -16.42 33.38
CA LYS A 213 7.67 -17.78 33.87
C LYS A 213 6.36 -18.26 34.49
N GLU A 214 5.81 -19.33 33.96
CA GLU A 214 4.69 -20.01 34.62
C GLU A 214 5.19 -20.66 35.93
N VAL A 215 4.57 -20.28 37.05
CA VAL A 215 4.89 -20.82 38.38
C VAL A 215 3.84 -21.82 38.83
N SER A 216 2.58 -21.60 38.46
CA SER A 216 1.52 -22.56 38.73
C SER A 216 0.37 -22.42 37.73
N ARG A 217 -0.37 -23.51 37.54
CA ARG A 217 -1.55 -23.58 36.70
C ARG A 217 -2.59 -24.47 37.35
N ASP A 218 -3.82 -23.99 37.38
CA ASP A 218 -5.01 -24.78 37.65
C ASP A 218 -5.92 -24.79 36.40
N ASN A 219 -7.13 -25.34 36.49
CA ASN A 219 -8.03 -25.46 35.33
C ASN A 219 -8.64 -24.12 34.86
N LYS A 220 -8.50 -23.04 35.62
CA LYS A 220 -9.08 -21.72 35.32
C LYS A 220 -8.03 -20.62 35.23
N TYR A 221 -6.96 -20.73 36.00
CA TYR A 221 -5.97 -19.68 36.19
C TYR A 221 -4.55 -20.18 35.98
N VAL A 222 -3.70 -19.23 35.61
CA VAL A 222 -2.25 -19.37 35.60
C VAL A 222 -1.65 -18.27 36.47
N THR A 223 -0.57 -18.61 37.20
CA THR A 223 0.26 -17.66 37.93
C THR A 223 1.59 -17.54 37.24
N LEU A 224 1.95 -16.31 36.92
CA LEU A 224 3.11 -15.92 36.15
C LEU A 224 4.05 -15.14 37.05
N GLU A 225 5.34 -15.45 37.04
CA GLU A 225 6.38 -14.66 37.71
C GLU A 225 7.07 -13.78 36.68
N VAL A 226 7.31 -12.52 37.04
CA VAL A 226 7.95 -11.49 36.20
C VAL A 226 8.93 -10.67 37.01
N PHE A 227 9.93 -10.13 36.32
CA PHE A 227 11.01 -9.36 36.92
C PHE A 227 11.19 -8.01 36.25
N SER A 228 11.54 -6.97 37.00
CA SER A 228 11.96 -5.70 36.40
C SER A 228 13.31 -5.84 35.71
N ALA A 229 13.43 -5.38 34.45
CA ALA A 229 14.71 -5.25 33.77
C ALA A 229 15.57 -4.13 34.37
N ARG A 230 14.94 -3.11 34.96
CA ARG A 230 15.63 -2.04 35.67
C ARG A 230 16.28 -2.60 36.94
N LEU A 231 17.57 -2.28 37.10
CA LEU A 231 18.37 -2.62 38.28
C LEU A 231 18.37 -1.46 39.29
N PHE A 232 18.00 -1.77 40.52
CA PHE A 232 18.00 -0.92 41.70
C PHE A 232 19.10 -1.44 42.62
N ASP A 233 20.29 -0.86 42.56
CA ASP A 233 21.40 -1.37 43.35
C ASP A 233 21.09 -1.28 44.86
N LYS A 234 21.65 -2.22 45.63
CA LYS A 234 21.34 -2.33 47.07
C LYS A 234 21.93 -1.22 47.94
N TYR A 235 22.78 -0.35 47.39
CA TYR A 235 23.42 0.78 48.06
C TYR A 235 22.80 2.14 47.66
N GLY A 236 21.93 2.19 46.65
CA GLY A 236 21.27 3.41 46.16
C GLY A 236 22.14 4.29 45.25
N GLU A 237 23.24 3.77 44.70
CA GLU A 237 24.21 4.51 43.88
C GLU A 237 23.73 4.81 42.46
N THR A 238 22.79 4.04 41.91
CA THR A 238 22.19 4.26 40.59
C THR A 238 21.15 5.39 40.59
N GLY A 239 21.04 6.15 41.69
CA GLY A 239 20.06 7.22 41.84
C GLY A 239 18.63 6.72 42.07
N SER A 240 18.47 5.43 42.35
CA SER A 240 17.19 4.86 42.77
C SER A 240 16.86 5.35 44.18
N PRO A 241 15.68 5.93 44.44
CA PRO A 241 15.33 6.34 45.79
C PRO A 241 14.78 5.19 46.64
N ALA A 242 15.13 5.20 47.93
CA ALA A 242 14.48 4.35 48.92
C ALA A 242 13.02 4.79 49.14
N GLY A 243 12.17 3.86 49.51
CA GLY A 243 10.75 4.12 49.79
C GLY A 243 9.83 3.02 49.32
N ASP A 244 8.54 3.32 49.33
CA ASP A 244 7.50 2.38 48.94
C ASP A 244 7.21 2.51 47.44
N TRP A 245 7.56 1.45 46.71
CA TRP A 245 7.38 1.34 45.27
C TRP A 245 6.13 0.55 44.95
N VAL A 246 5.31 1.07 44.04
CA VAL A 246 4.04 0.46 43.67
C VAL A 246 4.00 0.18 42.18
N LEU A 247 3.79 -1.08 41.81
CA LEU A 247 3.41 -1.45 40.46
C LEU A 247 1.93 -1.08 40.26
N PHE A 248 1.65 -0.05 39.47
CA PHE A 248 0.29 0.47 39.29
C PHE A 248 -0.30 0.17 37.91
N LYS A 249 0.55 -0.13 36.91
CA LYS A 249 0.08 -0.52 35.57
C LYS A 249 0.98 -1.53 34.89
N VAL A 250 0.37 -2.34 34.03
CA VAL A 250 1.03 -3.21 33.05
C VAL A 250 0.31 -3.06 31.72
N TYR A 251 1.05 -2.92 30.63
CA TYR A 251 0.48 -2.61 29.32
C TYR A 251 1.36 -3.08 28.15
N GLU A 252 0.76 -3.32 26.99
CA GLU A 252 1.52 -3.55 25.74
C GLU A 252 2.17 -2.23 25.29
N PRO A 253 3.43 -2.20 24.82
CA PRO A 253 4.16 -0.96 24.53
C PRO A 253 3.44 0.06 23.65
N ASN A 254 2.63 -0.42 22.70
CA ASN A 254 1.82 0.38 21.78
C ASN A 254 0.40 0.72 22.29
N LYS A 255 0.06 0.33 23.52
CA LYS A 255 -1.28 0.47 24.13
C LYS A 255 -1.21 0.96 25.59
N GLN A 256 -0.49 2.05 25.84
CA GLN A 256 -0.28 2.58 27.20
C GLN A 256 -1.57 2.95 27.95
N SER A 257 -2.66 3.23 27.24
CA SER A 257 -3.98 3.52 27.83
C SER A 257 -4.72 2.28 28.34
N VAL A 258 -4.25 1.07 28.00
CA VAL A 258 -4.86 -0.21 28.38
C VAL A 258 -4.08 -0.82 29.54
N ASN A 259 -4.53 -0.56 30.77
CA ASN A 259 -3.98 -1.23 31.95
C ASN A 259 -4.54 -2.65 32.07
N LEU A 260 -3.65 -3.63 32.14
CA LEU A 260 -4.00 -5.04 32.31
C LEU A 260 -4.22 -5.39 33.78
N LEU A 261 -3.65 -4.63 34.72
CA LEU A 261 -3.82 -4.87 36.15
C LEU A 261 -5.23 -4.50 36.60
N LYS A 262 -5.87 -5.40 37.34
CA LYS A 262 -7.17 -5.18 37.98
C LYS A 262 -7.11 -4.08 39.04
N GLN A 263 -5.99 -4.00 39.74
CA GLN A 263 -5.68 -3.02 40.77
C GLN A 263 -4.16 -2.90 40.90
N SER A 264 -3.69 -1.80 41.49
CA SER A 264 -2.27 -1.65 41.84
C SER A 264 -1.82 -2.77 42.79
N ALA A 265 -0.55 -3.16 42.66
CA ALA A 265 0.08 -4.12 43.53
C ALA A 265 0.22 -3.59 44.96
N GLN A 266 0.47 -4.49 45.92
CA GLN A 266 0.90 -4.08 47.24
C GLN A 266 2.27 -3.38 47.15
N PRO A 267 2.50 -2.30 47.92
CA PRO A 267 3.77 -1.59 47.92
C PRO A 267 4.94 -2.48 48.32
N ILE A 268 6.09 -2.26 47.69
CA ILE A 268 7.36 -2.88 48.03
C ILE A 268 8.26 -1.81 48.66
N THR A 269 8.62 -2.00 49.92
CA THR A 269 9.53 -1.08 50.61
C THR A 269 10.99 -1.41 50.27
N VAL A 270 11.66 -0.50 49.57
CA VAL A 270 13.09 -0.57 49.25
C VAL A 270 13.90 0.18 50.31
N LYS A 271 14.91 -0.49 50.89
CA LYS A 271 15.81 0.07 51.93
C LYS A 271 17.26 -0.30 51.64
N TYR A 272 18.13 0.69 51.44
CA TYR A 272 19.53 0.46 51.10
C TYR A 272 20.39 0.03 52.29
N GLU A 273 21.45 -0.71 51.98
CA GLU A 273 22.50 -1.04 52.95
C GLU A 273 23.50 0.09 53.09
N LYS A 274 24.07 0.18 54.29
CA LYS A 274 25.28 0.99 54.47
C LYS A 274 26.41 0.28 53.73
N LYS A 275 27.04 0.98 52.78
CA LYS A 275 28.20 0.47 52.07
C LYS A 275 29.30 0.15 53.09
N PRO A 276 29.90 -1.06 53.05
CA PRO A 276 31.01 -1.36 53.94
C PRO A 276 32.18 -0.42 53.62
N SER A 277 32.64 0.31 54.64
CA SER A 277 33.83 1.15 54.55
C SER A 277 35.02 0.24 54.21
N LYS A 278 35.65 0.45 53.06
CA LYS A 278 36.94 -0.18 52.73
C LYS A 278 38.06 0.49 53.49
#